data_AF-A0A544Y8X8-F1
#
_entry.id   AF-A0A544Y8X8-F1
#
_cell.length_a   1.000
_cell.length_b   1.000
_cell.length_c   1.000
_cell.angle_alpha   90.00
_cell.angle_beta   90.00
_cell.angle_gamma   90.00
#
_symmetry.space_group_name_H-M   'P 1'
#
loop_
_entity.id
_entity.type
_entity.pdbx_description
1 polymer ?
#
loop_
_entity_poly.entity_id
_entity_poly.type
_entity_poly.pdbx_seq_one_letter_code
_entity_poly.pdbx_strand_id
1 'polypeptide(L)'
;MNLSRSRVYLACGVGAAAGVVGLALTVLPSVAQGTSGGGSQNTRPVADPSPKQPGGHTVLTCAVSTSGPITADPAVGKEARAVTAKGAVALTGCASPDGSFPNIRSGTATFKGTGQASCTGVQNVAGTGTITWKDAQGKTLGTSTVHPNLDGIASYNPGDMMLVGEVTEGKLKGKRIAGKAAPTSDISQCSSKGVSSAQGSGTVAFIAVDK
;
A
#
# COMPACT_ATOMS: atom_id res chain seq x y z
N MET A 1 -14.43 -37.33 -22.41
CA MET A 1 -14.82 -36.66 -21.15
C MET A 1 -14.23 -35.24 -21.15
N ASN A 2 -15.14 -34.25 -21.21
CA ASN A 2 -15.10 -32.81 -20.85
C ASN A 2 -13.81 -31.99 -21.07
N LEU A 3 -13.74 -31.13 -22.09
CA LEU A 3 -14.21 -29.70 -22.15
C LEU A 3 -13.27 -28.76 -21.35
N SER A 4 -12.38 -27.98 -21.97
CA SER A 4 -12.58 -26.76 -22.79
C SER A 4 -12.81 -25.47 -21.97
N ARG A 5 -12.24 -24.37 -22.51
CA ARG A 5 -12.39 -22.92 -22.21
C ARG A 5 -11.27 -22.30 -21.37
N SER A 6 -10.76 -21.11 -21.65
CA SER A 6 -10.88 -20.19 -22.80
C SER A 6 -9.84 -19.09 -22.58
N ARG A 7 -9.12 -18.71 -23.64
CA ARG A 7 -8.47 -17.39 -23.71
C ARG A 7 -9.55 -16.36 -23.97
N VAL A 8 -9.64 -15.30 -23.18
CA VAL A 8 -10.45 -14.12 -23.50
C VAL A 8 -9.61 -12.87 -23.26
N TYR A 9 -9.50 -12.11 -24.34
CA TYR A 9 -8.95 -10.76 -24.48
C TYR A 9 -9.71 -9.76 -23.60
N LEU A 10 -9.05 -8.68 -23.16
CA LEU A 10 -9.74 -7.40 -23.06
C LEU A 10 -8.97 -6.33 -23.83
N ALA A 11 -9.72 -5.69 -24.71
CA ALA A 11 -9.29 -4.81 -25.78
C ALA A 11 -9.15 -3.35 -25.33
N CYS A 12 -8.30 -2.62 -26.05
CA CYS A 12 -8.32 -1.17 -26.15
C CYS A 12 -9.69 -0.66 -26.60
N GLY A 13 -10.15 0.44 -26.00
CA GLY A 13 -11.29 1.21 -26.47
C GLY A 13 -11.05 2.71 -26.26
N VAL A 14 -10.58 3.37 -27.31
CA VAL A 14 -10.57 4.84 -27.44
C VAL A 14 -11.96 5.25 -27.88
N GLY A 15 -12.56 6.23 -27.21
CA GLY A 15 -13.85 6.82 -27.60
C GLY A 15 -13.91 8.29 -27.20
N ALA A 16 -13.53 9.16 -28.13
CA ALA A 16 -13.80 10.58 -28.05
C ALA A 16 -15.18 10.85 -28.70
N ALA A 17 -16.02 11.64 -28.03
CA ALA A 17 -17.12 12.34 -28.69
C ALA A 17 -17.47 13.61 -27.90
N ALA A 18 -17.37 14.74 -28.58
CA ALA A 18 -17.83 16.06 -28.15
C ALA A 18 -19.36 16.18 -28.29
N GLY A 19 -19.97 17.02 -27.46
CA GLY A 19 -21.39 17.37 -27.57
C GLY A 19 -21.79 18.42 -26.54
N VAL A 20 -21.72 19.69 -26.94
CA VAL A 20 -22.29 20.85 -26.26
C VAL A 20 -23.76 20.96 -26.66
N VAL A 21 -24.70 21.12 -25.72
CA VAL A 21 -25.93 21.96 -25.79
C VAL A 21 -26.55 21.97 -24.39
N GLY A 22 -26.79 23.17 -23.85
CA GLY A 22 -27.55 23.38 -22.62
C GLY A 22 -29.04 23.58 -22.87
N LEU A 23 -29.86 23.43 -21.83
CA LEU A 23 -31.09 24.20 -21.59
C LEU A 23 -31.67 23.83 -20.22
N ALA A 24 -31.86 24.86 -19.39
CA ALA A 24 -32.67 24.80 -18.18
C ALA A 24 -34.16 24.78 -18.54
N LEU A 25 -34.96 24.00 -17.82
CA LEU A 25 -36.38 24.25 -17.57
C LEU A 25 -36.87 23.34 -16.43
N THR A 26 -37.70 23.94 -15.58
CA THR A 26 -38.27 23.44 -14.33
C THR A 26 -39.65 22.78 -14.56
N VAL A 27 -40.13 22.09 -13.50
CA VAL A 27 -41.54 21.94 -13.05
C VAL A 27 -42.28 20.58 -13.25
N LEU A 28 -42.37 19.82 -12.14
CA LEU A 28 -43.48 19.01 -11.54
C LEU A 28 -43.91 17.61 -12.08
N PRO A 29 -44.55 16.77 -11.20
CA PRO A 29 -44.30 15.32 -11.14
C PRO A 29 -45.41 14.48 -11.78
N SER A 30 -45.00 13.42 -12.48
CA SER A 30 -45.89 12.35 -12.90
C SER A 30 -45.70 11.14 -11.99
N VAL A 31 -46.76 10.80 -11.24
CA VAL A 31 -46.87 9.54 -10.51
C VAL A 31 -47.01 8.39 -11.51
N ALA A 32 -46.00 7.54 -11.59
CA ALA A 32 -46.08 6.25 -12.26
C ALA A 32 -45.78 5.15 -11.23
N GLN A 33 -46.84 4.44 -10.83
CA GLN A 33 -46.72 3.17 -10.12
C GLN A 33 -46.24 2.12 -11.13
N GLY A 34 -44.94 1.82 -11.09
CA GLY A 34 -44.31 0.77 -11.87
C GLY A 34 -43.67 -0.25 -10.94
N THR A 35 -44.37 -1.35 -10.70
CA THR A 35 -43.81 -2.58 -10.13
C THR A 35 -42.75 -3.13 -11.08
N SER A 36 -41.49 -3.15 -10.67
CA SER A 36 -40.44 -3.92 -11.33
C SER A 36 -39.40 -4.28 -10.28
N GLY A 37 -39.48 -5.53 -9.81
CA GLY A 37 -38.42 -6.15 -9.05
C GLY A 37 -37.16 -6.21 -9.90
N GLY A 38 -36.18 -5.40 -9.51
CA GLY A 38 -34.82 -5.46 -10.00
C GLY A 38 -33.94 -5.32 -8.77
N GLY A 39 -33.47 -6.44 -8.24
CA GLY A 39 -32.55 -6.45 -7.11
C GLY A 39 -31.35 -5.59 -7.46
N SER A 40 -31.27 -4.39 -6.88
CA SER A 40 -30.02 -3.69 -6.70
C SER A 40 -29.13 -4.59 -5.84
N GLN A 41 -28.40 -5.47 -6.51
CA GLN A 41 -27.18 -6.02 -5.96
C GLN A 41 -26.26 -4.83 -5.77
N ASN A 42 -26.37 -4.29 -4.56
CA ASN A 42 -25.40 -3.49 -3.87
C ASN A 42 -24.03 -4.13 -4.18
N THR A 43 -23.30 -3.60 -5.16
CA THR A 43 -21.89 -3.94 -5.37
C THR A 43 -21.15 -3.33 -4.19
N ARG A 44 -21.29 -4.00 -3.05
CA ARG A 44 -20.47 -3.80 -1.86
C ARG A 44 -19.04 -3.81 -2.37
N PRO A 45 -18.20 -2.82 -2.02
CA PRO A 45 -16.78 -2.88 -2.29
C PRO A 45 -16.31 -4.27 -1.85
N VAL A 46 -15.79 -5.04 -2.80
CA VAL A 46 -15.19 -6.33 -2.49
C VAL A 46 -14.10 -5.99 -1.49
N ALA A 47 -14.29 -6.43 -0.24
CA ALA A 47 -13.30 -6.26 0.79
C ALA A 47 -12.01 -6.85 0.24
N ASP A 48 -11.00 -5.99 0.08
CA ASP A 48 -9.63 -6.37 -0.21
C ASP A 48 -9.28 -7.52 0.73
N PRO A 49 -8.74 -8.67 0.27
CA PRO A 49 -8.42 -9.77 1.14
C PRO A 49 -7.46 -9.29 2.24
N SER A 50 -8.03 -8.98 3.41
CA SER A 50 -7.25 -8.76 4.61
C SER A 50 -6.50 -10.07 4.86
N PRO A 51 -5.17 -10.03 5.04
CA PRO A 51 -4.41 -11.21 5.38
C PRO A 51 -5.07 -11.94 6.54
N LYS A 52 -5.12 -13.28 6.49
CA LYS A 52 -5.43 -14.12 7.66
C LYS A 52 -4.28 -13.97 8.67
N GLN A 53 -4.23 -12.82 9.34
CA GLN A 53 -3.34 -12.60 10.46
C GLN A 53 -4.06 -13.06 11.74
N PRO A 54 -3.36 -13.73 12.67
CA PRO A 54 -3.86 -13.94 14.03
C PRO A 54 -4.40 -12.64 14.61
N GLY A 55 -5.40 -12.75 15.50
CA GLY A 55 -6.02 -11.62 16.17
C GLY A 55 -4.99 -10.62 16.73
N GLY A 56 -5.34 -9.34 16.68
CA GLY A 56 -4.49 -8.27 17.13
C GLY A 56 -5.18 -6.92 17.02
N HIS A 57 -4.67 -5.95 17.76
CA HIS A 57 -5.17 -4.59 17.75
C HIS A 57 -4.09 -3.61 17.28
N THR A 58 -4.54 -2.54 16.61
CA THR A 58 -3.64 -1.49 16.11
C THR A 58 -3.23 -0.58 17.26
N VAL A 59 -1.93 -0.48 17.48
CA VAL A 59 -1.35 0.35 18.57
C VAL A 59 -0.85 1.71 18.06
N LEU A 60 -0.55 1.80 16.77
CA LEU A 60 -0.12 3.04 16.12
C LEU A 60 -0.47 3.00 14.63
N THR A 61 -0.95 4.10 14.07
CA THR A 61 -1.15 4.28 12.63
C THR A 61 -0.48 5.57 12.20
N CYS A 62 0.17 5.59 11.03
CA CYS A 62 0.76 6.77 10.44
C CYS A 62 0.48 6.82 8.93
N ALA A 63 0.40 8.02 8.37
CA ALA A 63 0.58 8.22 6.93
C ALA A 63 2.06 8.08 6.58
N VAL A 64 2.36 7.49 5.42
CA VAL A 64 3.73 7.31 4.92
C VAL A 64 3.88 8.00 3.57
N SER A 65 5.03 8.64 3.36
CA SER A 65 5.43 9.22 2.07
C SER A 65 6.92 9.10 1.90
N THR A 66 7.40 8.95 0.67
CA THR A 66 8.84 8.96 0.39
C THR A 66 9.44 10.34 0.65
N SER A 67 10.49 10.43 1.46
CA SER A 67 11.23 11.69 1.72
C SER A 67 12.20 12.05 0.59
N GLY A 68 12.40 11.11 -0.34
CA GLY A 68 13.19 11.20 -1.55
C GLY A 68 13.02 9.88 -2.33
N PRO A 69 13.56 9.76 -3.55
CA PRO A 69 13.38 8.55 -4.34
C PRO A 69 13.92 7.31 -3.61
N ILE A 70 13.13 6.24 -3.59
CA ILE A 70 13.61 4.89 -3.25
C ILE A 70 14.37 4.40 -4.46
N THR A 71 15.63 4.03 -4.30
CA THR A 71 16.49 3.58 -5.41
C THR A 71 16.69 2.08 -5.39
N ALA A 72 16.73 1.46 -6.57
CA ALA A 72 17.03 0.05 -6.79
C ALA A 72 18.26 -0.09 -7.70
N ASP A 73 19.17 -0.99 -7.34
CA ASP A 73 20.36 -1.32 -8.12
C ASP A 73 20.59 -2.85 -8.18
N PRO A 74 20.56 -3.46 -9.38
CA PRO A 74 20.23 -2.86 -10.67
C PRO A 74 18.76 -2.39 -10.75
N ALA A 75 18.43 -1.63 -11.79
CA ALA A 75 17.05 -1.20 -12.04
C ALA A 75 16.09 -2.41 -12.08
N VAL A 76 14.92 -2.30 -11.48
CA VAL A 76 13.88 -3.35 -11.54
C VAL A 76 13.34 -3.43 -12.97
N GLY A 77 13.22 -4.62 -13.53
CA GLY A 77 12.75 -4.82 -14.90
C GLY A 77 11.66 -5.88 -14.99
N LYS A 78 11.31 -6.26 -16.23
CA LYS A 78 10.28 -7.28 -16.48
C LYS A 78 10.61 -8.62 -15.83
N GLU A 79 11.85 -9.08 -16.00
CA GLU A 79 12.33 -10.34 -15.43
C GLU A 79 12.78 -10.16 -13.98
N ALA A 80 12.49 -11.15 -13.15
CA ALA A 80 12.89 -11.14 -11.75
C ALA A 80 14.43 -11.22 -11.62
N ARG A 81 15.01 -10.32 -10.83
CA ARG A 81 16.46 -10.31 -10.55
C ARG A 81 16.77 -9.80 -9.16
N ALA A 82 17.97 -10.13 -8.69
CA ALA A 82 18.49 -9.64 -7.43
C ALA A 82 18.71 -8.14 -7.54
N VAL A 83 18.09 -7.38 -6.64
CA VAL A 83 18.27 -5.93 -6.53
C VAL A 83 18.58 -5.56 -5.09
N THR A 84 19.37 -4.51 -4.92
CA THR A 84 19.51 -3.79 -3.67
C THR A 84 18.63 -2.57 -3.71
N ALA A 85 17.74 -2.43 -2.74
CA ALA A 85 16.90 -1.26 -2.56
C ALA A 85 17.33 -0.45 -1.33
N LYS A 86 17.26 0.87 -1.42
CA LYS A 86 17.45 1.78 -0.28
C LYS A 86 16.57 3.01 -0.42
N GLY A 87 16.20 3.60 0.70
CA GLY A 87 15.40 4.81 0.69
C GLY A 87 15.09 5.34 2.08
N ALA A 88 14.35 6.44 2.09
CA ALA A 88 13.83 7.05 3.29
C ALA A 88 12.36 7.44 3.10
N VAL A 89 11.57 7.26 4.14
CA VAL A 89 10.16 7.68 4.19
C VAL A 89 9.90 8.53 5.42
N ALA A 90 8.96 9.46 5.29
CA ALA A 90 8.40 10.23 6.36
C ALA A 90 7.12 9.55 6.87
N LEU A 91 7.02 9.42 8.19
CA LEU A 91 5.83 8.99 8.89
C LEU A 91 5.19 10.23 9.52
N THR A 92 3.94 10.51 9.16
CA THR A 92 3.21 11.71 9.60
C THR A 92 1.84 11.35 10.11
N GLY A 93 1.23 12.27 10.88
CA GLY A 93 -0.12 12.07 11.42
C GLY A 93 -0.23 10.82 12.29
N CYS A 94 0.82 10.49 13.06
CA CYS A 94 0.80 9.28 13.84
C CYS A 94 -0.19 9.40 15.00
N ALA A 95 -1.03 8.38 15.14
CA ALA A 95 -2.06 8.27 16.17
C ALA A 95 -2.00 6.88 16.82
N SER A 96 -2.17 6.81 18.13
CA SER A 96 -2.20 5.57 18.92
C SER A 96 -3.64 5.32 19.38
N PRO A 97 -4.41 4.47 18.68
CA PRO A 97 -5.84 4.28 18.97
C PRO A 97 -6.09 3.64 20.34
N ASP A 98 -5.16 2.84 20.82
CA ASP A 98 -5.20 2.17 22.12
C ASP A 98 -4.54 2.99 23.25
N GLY A 99 -3.98 4.16 22.92
CA GLY A 99 -3.30 5.03 23.88
C GLY A 99 -1.95 4.50 24.39
N SER A 100 -1.39 3.44 23.81
CA SER A 100 -0.11 2.86 24.26
C SER A 100 1.11 3.71 23.88
N PHE A 101 1.00 4.53 22.83
CA PHE A 101 2.06 5.42 22.34
C PHE A 101 1.55 6.85 22.08
N PRO A 102 0.97 7.54 23.09
CA PRO A 102 0.23 8.78 22.89
C PRO A 102 1.12 9.98 22.50
N ASN A 103 2.42 9.87 22.78
CA ASN A 103 3.40 10.92 22.53
C ASN A 103 4.02 10.84 21.12
N ILE A 104 3.87 9.73 20.40
CA ILE A 104 4.43 9.59 19.05
C ILE A 104 3.51 10.32 18.05
N ARG A 105 4.05 11.29 17.32
CA ARG A 105 3.31 12.09 16.33
C ARG A 105 3.84 11.98 14.92
N SER A 106 5.13 11.71 14.78
CA SER A 106 5.77 11.52 13.48
C SER A 106 7.02 10.66 13.62
N GLY A 107 7.60 10.33 12.48
CA GLY A 107 8.89 9.68 12.43
C GLY A 107 9.55 9.81 11.07
N THR A 108 10.82 9.43 11.02
CA THR A 108 11.55 9.24 9.77
C THR A 108 12.08 7.83 9.77
N ALA A 109 11.84 7.10 8.69
CA ALA A 109 12.34 5.75 8.52
C ALA A 109 13.33 5.70 7.37
N THR A 110 14.47 5.04 7.57
CA THR A 110 15.42 4.69 6.52
C THR A 110 15.49 3.18 6.40
N PHE A 111 15.76 2.67 5.20
CA PHE A 111 15.89 1.24 4.99
C PHE A 111 16.92 0.91 3.93
N LYS A 112 17.46 -0.29 4.03
CA LYS A 112 18.26 -0.95 3.00
C LYS A 112 17.95 -2.43 3.02
N GLY A 113 17.79 -3.01 1.84
CA GLY A 113 17.53 -4.43 1.69
C GLY A 113 17.90 -4.96 0.33
N THR A 114 17.85 -6.28 0.21
CA THR A 114 17.98 -7.03 -1.02
C THR A 114 16.71 -7.84 -1.25
N GLY A 115 16.45 -8.20 -2.50
CA GLY A 115 15.36 -9.10 -2.86
C GLY A 115 15.37 -9.44 -4.34
N GLN A 116 14.57 -10.42 -4.72
CA GLN A 116 14.27 -10.71 -6.11
C GLN A 116 13.10 -9.84 -6.53
N ALA A 117 13.30 -8.88 -7.42
CA ALA A 117 12.27 -7.93 -7.85
C ALA A 117 12.03 -7.98 -9.35
N SER A 118 10.77 -7.80 -9.74
CA SER A 118 10.33 -7.53 -11.10
C SER A 118 9.25 -6.44 -11.09
N CYS A 119 8.82 -6.00 -12.28
CA CYS A 119 7.70 -5.06 -12.40
C CYS A 119 6.36 -5.59 -11.86
N THR A 120 6.26 -6.89 -11.60
CA THR A 120 5.02 -7.55 -11.15
C THR A 120 5.08 -8.05 -9.72
N GLY A 121 6.21 -7.91 -9.02
CA GLY A 121 6.30 -8.37 -7.63
C GLY A 121 7.71 -8.40 -7.08
N VAL A 122 7.81 -8.76 -5.80
CA VAL A 122 9.07 -8.93 -5.07
C VAL A 122 8.99 -10.17 -4.20
N GLN A 123 10.10 -10.88 -4.02
CA GLN A 123 10.19 -12.06 -3.16
C GLN A 123 11.58 -12.16 -2.53
N ASN A 124 11.71 -13.04 -1.53
CA ASN A 124 12.99 -13.31 -0.84
C ASN A 124 13.65 -12.03 -0.33
N VAL A 125 12.85 -11.13 0.27
CA VAL A 125 13.34 -9.85 0.76
C VAL A 125 14.06 -10.04 2.08
N ALA A 126 15.28 -9.51 2.15
CA ALA A 126 16.05 -9.38 3.36
C ALA A 126 16.46 -7.92 3.53
N GLY A 127 16.54 -7.44 4.76
CA GLY A 127 16.96 -6.07 4.99
C GLY A 127 16.66 -5.59 6.40
N THR A 128 16.94 -4.33 6.62
CA THR A 128 16.69 -3.66 7.89
C THR A 128 16.24 -2.24 7.64
N GLY A 129 15.30 -1.79 8.45
CA GLY A 129 14.88 -0.40 8.54
C GLY A 129 15.10 0.15 9.93
N THR A 130 15.35 1.45 10.04
CA THR A 130 15.39 2.17 11.31
C THR A 130 14.39 3.30 11.27
N ILE A 131 13.52 3.35 12.27
CA ILE A 131 12.57 4.45 12.47
C ILE A 131 13.08 5.31 13.62
N THR A 132 13.13 6.62 13.42
CA THR A 132 13.32 7.61 14.49
C THR A 132 11.99 8.30 14.77
N TRP A 133 11.48 8.18 16.00
CA TRP A 133 10.19 8.71 16.41
C TRP A 133 10.31 10.10 17.01
N LYS A 134 9.29 10.92 16.78
CA LYS A 134 9.23 12.29 17.28
C LYS A 134 7.88 12.62 17.92
N ASP A 135 7.90 13.52 18.88
CA ASP A 135 6.70 14.13 19.47
C ASP A 135 6.13 15.28 18.62
N ALA A 136 5.11 15.96 19.15
CA ALA A 136 4.46 17.09 18.48
C ALA A 136 5.39 18.29 18.27
N GLN A 137 6.42 18.43 19.12
CA GLN A 137 7.42 19.48 19.09
C GLN A 137 8.61 19.11 18.21
N GLY A 138 8.62 17.91 17.63
CA GLY A 138 9.71 17.39 16.80
C GLY A 138 10.88 16.81 17.59
N LYS A 139 10.77 16.67 18.91
CA LYS A 139 11.81 16.07 19.75
C LYS A 139 11.84 14.56 19.57
N THR A 140 13.05 14.01 19.44
CA THR A 140 13.27 12.57 19.30
C THR A 140 12.85 11.81 20.56
N LEU A 141 12.00 10.80 20.41
CA LEU A 141 11.48 9.93 21.47
C LEU A 141 12.19 8.58 21.55
N GLY A 142 13.04 8.27 20.57
CA GLY A 142 13.77 7.01 20.45
C GLY A 142 13.66 6.42 19.06
N THR A 143 14.20 5.22 18.90
CA THR A 143 14.26 4.51 17.62
C THR A 143 13.58 3.15 17.67
N SER A 144 13.30 2.60 16.49
CA SER A 144 12.87 1.21 16.28
C SER A 144 13.71 0.57 15.18
N THR A 145 14.10 -0.68 15.37
CA THR A 145 14.69 -1.50 14.30
C THR A 145 13.59 -2.38 13.72
N VAL A 146 13.50 -2.41 12.39
CA VAL A 146 12.47 -3.13 11.63
C VAL A 146 13.13 -4.15 10.73
N HIS A 147 12.57 -5.36 10.70
CA HIS A 147 12.90 -6.38 9.73
C HIS A 147 11.71 -6.66 8.82
N PRO A 148 11.90 -6.76 7.49
CA PRO A 148 10.88 -7.24 6.58
C PRO A 148 10.43 -8.65 6.97
N ASN A 149 9.13 -8.91 6.86
CA ASN A 149 8.57 -10.24 7.05
C ASN A 149 7.53 -10.48 5.95
N LEU A 150 7.92 -11.23 4.91
CA LEU A 150 7.05 -11.50 3.77
C LEU A 150 6.20 -12.75 3.93
N ASP A 151 6.41 -13.56 4.98
CA ASP A 151 5.66 -14.80 5.21
C ASP A 151 4.17 -14.54 5.52
N GLY A 152 3.80 -13.28 5.73
CA GLY A 152 2.43 -12.81 5.98
C GLY A 152 1.68 -12.24 4.77
N ILE A 153 2.22 -12.28 3.55
CA ILE A 153 1.63 -11.55 2.41
C ILE A 153 0.95 -12.45 1.36
N ALA A 154 -0.29 -12.10 1.03
CA ALA A 154 -0.99 -12.47 -0.20
C ALA A 154 -1.48 -11.20 -0.93
N SER A 155 -0.60 -10.23 -1.19
CA SER A 155 -0.90 -8.99 -1.92
C SER A 155 -0.16 -8.95 -3.26
N TYR A 156 -0.86 -8.46 -4.30
CA TYR A 156 -0.35 -8.30 -5.66
C TYR A 156 0.41 -6.98 -5.89
N ASN A 157 0.47 -6.08 -4.90
CA ASN A 157 1.16 -4.79 -5.02
C ASN A 157 2.54 -4.83 -4.32
N PRO A 158 3.67 -4.68 -5.05
CA PRO A 158 5.00 -4.69 -4.43
C PRO A 158 5.20 -3.56 -3.41
N GLY A 159 4.46 -2.46 -3.51
CA GLY A 159 4.49 -1.38 -2.51
C GLY A 159 3.93 -1.79 -1.15
N ASP A 160 2.92 -2.66 -1.14
CA ASP A 160 2.36 -3.21 0.10
C ASP A 160 3.38 -4.14 0.77
N MET A 161 4.12 -4.90 -0.04
CA MET A 161 5.12 -5.86 0.45
C MET A 161 6.27 -5.19 1.23
N MET A 162 6.62 -3.95 0.86
CA MET A 162 7.67 -3.19 1.56
C MET A 162 7.24 -2.68 2.94
N LEU A 163 5.93 -2.63 3.22
CA LEU A 163 5.38 -2.12 4.47
C LEU A 163 4.89 -3.23 5.39
N VAL A 164 5.38 -4.46 5.20
CA VAL A 164 5.13 -5.58 6.10
C VAL A 164 6.41 -6.02 6.77
N GLY A 165 6.35 -6.17 8.08
CA GLY A 165 7.53 -6.52 8.87
C GLY A 165 7.24 -6.64 10.36
N GLU A 166 8.32 -6.65 11.11
CA GLU A 166 8.27 -6.67 12.57
C GLU A 166 9.28 -5.68 13.14
N VAL A 167 8.90 -5.04 14.23
CA VAL A 167 9.82 -4.24 15.03
C VAL A 167 10.58 -5.15 15.98
N THR A 168 11.85 -5.40 15.70
CA THR A 168 12.70 -6.32 16.47
C THR A 168 13.33 -5.66 17.70
N GLU A 169 13.52 -4.34 17.65
CA GLU A 169 14.19 -3.59 18.72
C GLU A 169 13.60 -2.19 18.92
N GLY A 170 13.83 -1.63 20.11
CA GLY A 170 13.48 -0.24 20.44
C GLY A 170 12.00 -0.01 20.75
N LYS A 171 11.51 1.20 20.48
CA LYS A 171 10.10 1.56 20.64
C LYS A 171 9.25 0.62 19.78
N LEU A 172 8.04 0.27 20.23
CA LEU A 172 7.16 -0.68 19.54
C LEU A 172 7.76 -2.09 19.31
N LYS A 173 8.79 -2.51 20.06
CA LYS A 173 9.33 -3.88 19.95
C LYS A 173 8.24 -4.96 20.06
N GLY A 174 8.35 -5.97 19.19
CA GLY A 174 7.41 -7.09 19.07
C GLY A 174 6.09 -6.72 18.39
N LYS A 175 5.96 -5.51 17.83
CA LYS A 175 4.79 -5.12 17.03
C LYS A 175 5.04 -5.49 15.58
N ARG A 176 4.00 -6.05 14.95
CA ARG A 176 3.97 -6.28 13.50
C ARG A 176 3.68 -4.98 12.78
N ILE A 177 4.18 -4.87 11.57
CA ILE A 177 3.95 -3.74 10.68
C ILE A 177 3.12 -4.26 9.51
N ALA A 178 2.06 -3.53 9.17
CA ALA A 178 1.30 -3.75 7.95
C ALA A 178 0.99 -2.40 7.33
N GLY A 179 1.13 -2.28 6.02
CA GLY A 179 0.84 -1.05 5.32
C GLY A 179 0.46 -1.26 3.88
N LYS A 180 0.01 -0.18 3.26
CA LYS A 180 -0.31 -0.10 1.85
C LYS A 180 0.36 1.12 1.27
N ALA A 181 0.90 1.00 0.07
CA ALA A 181 1.53 2.11 -0.63
C ALA A 181 1.18 2.11 -2.11
N ALA A 182 0.91 3.29 -2.64
CA ALA A 182 0.73 3.55 -4.06
C ALA A 182 1.94 4.31 -4.62
N PRO A 183 2.47 3.91 -5.78
CA PRO A 183 3.45 4.71 -6.51
C PRO A 183 2.87 6.08 -6.85
N THR A 184 3.66 7.13 -6.66
CA THR A 184 3.37 8.50 -7.12
C THR A 184 4.24 8.90 -8.32
N SER A 185 5.31 8.15 -8.59
CA SER A 185 6.13 8.26 -9.80
C SER A 185 5.57 7.39 -10.92
N ASP A 186 5.79 7.81 -12.17
CA ASP A 186 5.46 7.00 -13.35
C ASP A 186 6.32 5.73 -13.42
N ILE A 187 5.67 4.56 -13.31
CA ILE A 187 6.27 3.23 -13.44
C ILE A 187 5.76 2.47 -14.68
N SER A 188 5.00 3.14 -15.56
CA SER A 188 4.37 2.52 -16.74
C SER A 188 5.39 1.89 -17.70
N GLN A 189 6.61 2.41 -17.71
CA GLN A 189 7.71 1.95 -18.56
C GLN A 189 8.58 0.87 -17.90
N CYS A 190 8.17 0.29 -16.77
CA CYS A 190 8.98 -0.69 -16.06
C CYS A 190 9.37 -1.89 -16.93
N SER A 191 8.43 -2.40 -17.74
CA SER A 191 8.67 -3.57 -18.58
C SER A 191 9.61 -3.31 -19.77
N SER A 192 9.69 -2.06 -20.24
CA SER A 192 10.46 -1.65 -21.41
C SER A 192 11.81 -1.01 -21.07
N LYS A 193 11.87 -0.21 -20.00
CA LYS A 193 13.05 0.58 -19.61
C LYS A 193 13.61 0.22 -18.24
N GLY A 194 12.84 -0.49 -17.43
CA GLY A 194 13.12 -0.70 -16.02
C GLY A 194 12.93 0.56 -15.17
N VAL A 195 12.98 0.37 -13.86
CA VAL A 195 12.79 1.40 -12.84
C VAL A 195 13.96 1.33 -11.85
N SER A 196 14.83 2.33 -11.88
CA SER A 196 15.93 2.48 -10.91
C SER A 196 15.53 3.31 -9.70
N SER A 197 14.42 4.05 -9.77
CA SER A 197 13.92 4.81 -8.64
C SER A 197 12.40 4.97 -8.68
N ALA A 198 11.77 4.97 -7.51
CA ALA A 198 10.34 5.17 -7.37
C ALA A 198 10.02 6.06 -6.16
N GLN A 199 8.86 6.70 -6.23
CA GLN A 199 8.28 7.46 -5.12
C GLN A 199 6.88 6.93 -4.83
N GLY A 200 6.41 7.11 -3.60
CA GLY A 200 5.11 6.61 -3.21
C GLY A 200 4.61 7.19 -1.90
N SER A 201 3.33 6.93 -1.63
CA SER A 201 2.67 7.32 -0.39
C SER A 201 1.60 6.31 -0.01
N GLY A 202 1.17 6.34 1.25
CA GLY A 202 0.12 5.45 1.75
C GLY A 202 0.00 5.49 3.26
N THR A 203 -0.27 4.34 3.87
CA THR A 203 -0.49 4.22 5.32
C THR A 203 0.21 3.01 5.90
N VAL A 204 0.67 3.12 7.13
CA VAL A 204 1.26 2.03 7.90
C VAL A 204 0.61 1.92 9.27
N ALA A 205 0.39 0.70 9.73
CA ALA A 205 -0.12 0.35 11.04
C ALA A 205 0.87 -0.56 11.77
N PHE A 206 0.97 -0.35 13.07
CA PHE A 206 1.72 -1.19 14.00
C PHE A 206 0.71 -1.95 14.85
N ILE A 207 0.86 -3.27 14.91
CA ILE A 207 -0.16 -4.18 15.43
C ILE A 207 0.45 -4.99 16.59
N ALA A 208 -0.23 -4.97 17.73
CA ALA A 208 0.01 -5.93 18.80
C ALA A 208 -0.68 -7.25 18.45
N VAL A 209 0.03 -8.35 18.59
CA VAL A 209 -0.56 -9.68 18.47
C VAL A 209 -1.11 -10.06 19.84
N ASP A 210 -2.41 -10.30 19.90
CA ASP A 210 -3.05 -10.75 21.12
C ASP A 210 -2.62 -12.21 21.39
N LYS A 211 -2.31 -12.52 22.66
CA LYS A 211 -1.89 -13.86 23.08
C LYS A 211 -3.09 -14.74 23.38
#